data_AF-A0A1H9YQ52-F1
#
_entry.id   AF-A0A1H9YQ52-F1
#
_cell.length_a   1.000
_cell.length_b   1.000
_cell.length_c   1.000
_cell.angle_alpha   90.00
_cell.angle_beta   90.00
_cell.angle_gamma   90.00
#
_symmetry.space_group_name_H-M   'P 1'
#
loop_
_entity.id
_entity.type
_entity.pdbx_description
1 polymer ?
#
loop_
_entity_poly.entity_id
_entity_poly.type
_entity_poly.pdbx_seq_one_letter_code
_entity_poly.pdbx_strand_id
1 'polypeptide(L)'
;MFHWRYAADAIRTPGLKSGIFIGGGVGKSLGKRRLDTAPGLTQTKNSVFENNSANQMAGRPRKPVQKNRFFLMPLLALLLLPGVAHADPVTLVAVIGAALAKMTLTTAITVASISLTIGTTVFGAVAQRAAAKKAKRRAAQAREDFLNSLQERTVTRIVTDAPHRYVYGRTMVGADIVAILSSGLNEEFKHLVCVHAAHESDGIEKIYINGKELGELDADGFVTSGEYYSTKTESITETFSAAPFTLSHTPSSAVRVVAYGTWISGAFRFPSSGEVPYTVSGKTIMVTAAPTSPFPFGGTMQITHYSVSYQYQTNTSQVRVQKHLGAPGDPADATLLAECPDKWKPTATLTGFTYTVIRLDLRQPEFQGGVPDIKVLMRGKKLYDPRTGETKWSQNPALATYDYLTSEMCGVNPADIPLSNIITAANVCDEPIQGLC
;
A
#
# COMPACT_ATOMS: atom_id res chain seq x y z
N MET A 1 -36.15 25.53 -9.60
CA MET A 1 -35.70 26.72 -10.35
C MET A 1 -35.50 27.86 -9.34
N PHE A 2 -34.34 27.95 -8.70
CA PHE A 2 -33.94 29.15 -7.93
C PHE A 2 -32.43 29.32 -8.04
N HIS A 3 -32.07 30.48 -8.58
CA HIS A 3 -30.73 30.97 -8.89
C HIS A 3 -29.96 31.33 -7.62
N TRP A 4 -28.65 31.04 -7.60
CA TRP A 4 -27.69 31.73 -6.74
C TRP A 4 -26.85 32.68 -7.59
N ARG A 5 -26.91 33.98 -7.28
CA ARG A 5 -26.02 35.01 -7.83
C ARG A 5 -25.89 36.16 -6.84
N TYR A 6 -24.70 36.28 -6.25
CA TYR A 6 -24.02 37.46 -5.68
C TYR A 6 -22.66 36.90 -5.19
N ALA A 7 -21.47 37.11 -5.75
CA ALA A 7 -20.77 38.23 -6.39
C ALA A 7 -20.32 39.34 -5.43
N ALA A 8 -19.01 39.37 -5.11
CA ALA A 8 -18.09 40.53 -5.12
C ALA A 8 -16.87 40.26 -4.19
N ASP A 9 -15.63 40.72 -4.41
CA ASP A 9 -14.86 41.21 -5.56
C ASP A 9 -13.43 41.54 -5.02
N ALA A 10 -12.52 41.93 -5.92
CA ALA A 10 -11.11 42.34 -5.77
C ALA A 10 -10.11 41.17 -5.95
N ILE A 11 -9.37 41.08 -7.07
CA ILE A 11 -8.47 42.08 -7.63
C ILE A 11 -8.53 42.10 -9.17
N ARG A 12 -8.88 43.27 -9.74
CA ARG A 12 -8.68 43.69 -11.15
C ARG A 12 -7.40 44.55 -11.16
N THR A 13 -6.51 44.60 -12.16
CA THR A 13 -6.62 44.89 -13.62
C THR A 13 -5.15 45.04 -14.17
N PRO A 14 -4.86 45.33 -15.47
CA PRO A 14 -5.36 44.80 -16.75
C PRO A 14 -4.28 44.63 -17.88
N GLY A 15 -4.69 44.03 -19.02
CA GLY A 15 -4.18 44.34 -20.38
C GLY A 15 -3.07 43.41 -20.89
N LEU A 16 -3.06 42.87 -22.12
CA LEU A 16 -3.64 43.31 -23.40
C LEU A 16 -4.01 42.09 -24.28
N LYS A 17 -4.92 42.32 -25.23
CA LYS A 17 -5.61 41.35 -26.08
C LYS A 17 -4.82 40.88 -27.33
N SER A 18 -5.22 39.69 -27.80
CA SER A 18 -5.51 39.27 -29.19
C SER A 18 -4.42 39.28 -30.28
N GLY A 19 -4.40 38.20 -31.06
CA GLY A 19 -4.36 38.32 -32.53
C GLY A 19 -3.34 37.47 -33.28
N ILE A 20 -3.85 36.40 -33.89
CA ILE A 20 -3.35 35.63 -35.03
C ILE A 20 -2.65 36.49 -36.11
N PHE A 21 -1.53 36.03 -36.66
CA PHE A 21 -1.16 36.27 -38.08
C PHE A 21 -0.38 35.08 -38.68
N ILE A 22 -0.82 34.67 -39.87
CA ILE A 22 -0.26 33.65 -40.76
C ILE A 22 0.50 34.36 -41.90
N GLY A 23 1.72 33.90 -42.18
CA GLY A 23 2.32 33.75 -43.52
C GLY A 23 2.70 34.98 -44.37
N GLY A 24 3.88 34.90 -45.02
CA GLY A 24 4.09 35.55 -46.33
C GLY A 24 5.43 36.25 -46.58
N GLY A 25 6.48 35.47 -46.87
CA GLY A 25 7.47 35.63 -47.95
C GLY A 25 8.04 36.98 -48.45
N VAL A 26 9.36 36.90 -48.72
CA VAL A 26 10.15 37.52 -49.82
C VAL A 26 11.03 38.73 -49.48
N GLY A 27 12.36 38.46 -49.36
CA GLY A 27 13.31 39.03 -50.32
C GLY A 27 14.42 39.98 -49.81
N LYS A 28 15.66 39.47 -49.88
CA LYS A 28 16.92 40.09 -50.34
C LYS A 28 18.07 40.28 -49.34
N SER A 29 19.21 39.89 -49.88
CA SER A 29 20.56 39.73 -49.35
C SER A 29 21.28 41.03 -48.96
N LEU A 30 22.22 40.94 -48.03
CA LEU A 30 23.55 41.55 -48.14
C LEU A 30 24.49 40.94 -47.09
N GLY A 31 25.59 40.35 -47.55
CA GLY A 31 26.64 39.78 -46.70
C GLY A 31 27.81 40.74 -46.46
N LYS A 32 28.63 40.43 -45.44
CA LYS A 32 30.11 40.29 -45.51
C LYS A 32 30.76 40.19 -44.11
N ARG A 33 31.49 39.08 -43.93
CA ARG A 33 32.85 38.90 -43.33
C ARG A 33 33.09 39.29 -41.85
N ARG A 34 33.41 38.32 -40.98
CA ARG A 34 34.73 37.68 -40.63
C ARG A 34 35.64 38.56 -39.75
N LEU A 35 36.00 38.09 -38.56
CA LEU A 35 37.32 37.50 -38.28
C LEU A 35 37.37 36.83 -36.89
N ASP A 36 38.09 35.71 -36.86
CA ASP A 36 38.37 34.79 -35.75
C ASP A 36 39.33 35.39 -34.70
N THR A 37 39.44 34.77 -33.52
CA THR A 37 40.70 34.17 -32.99
C THR A 37 40.49 33.59 -31.57
N ALA A 38 40.70 32.27 -31.46
CA ALA A 38 41.05 31.54 -30.23
C ALA A 38 42.58 31.38 -30.15
N PRO A 39 43.16 30.96 -29.01
CA PRO A 39 43.69 29.57 -28.92
C PRO A 39 43.60 29.01 -27.48
N GLY A 40 43.74 27.72 -27.14
CA GLY A 40 44.21 26.50 -27.82
C GLY A 40 44.85 25.56 -26.77
N LEU A 41 44.91 24.25 -27.09
CA LEU A 41 45.69 23.10 -26.51
C LEU A 41 44.77 21.90 -26.17
N THR A 42 44.99 20.64 -26.58
CA THR A 42 45.74 19.96 -27.66
C THR A 42 45.30 18.49 -27.67
N GLN A 43 45.37 17.86 -28.84
CA GLN A 43 45.03 16.47 -29.17
C GLN A 43 46.15 15.47 -28.81
N THR A 44 45.82 14.18 -28.62
CA THR A 44 46.58 13.06 -29.23
C THR A 44 45.71 11.82 -29.41
N LYS A 45 45.68 11.30 -30.64
CA LYS A 45 45.27 9.93 -31.03
C LYS A 45 46.44 8.97 -30.82
N ASN A 46 46.17 7.70 -30.55
CA ASN A 46 47.02 6.59 -30.97
C ASN A 46 46.16 5.36 -31.30
N SER A 47 46.41 4.81 -32.47
CA SER A 47 45.93 3.54 -33.02
C SER A 47 46.96 2.42 -32.80
N VAL A 48 46.59 1.19 -33.19
CA VAL A 48 47.43 0.01 -33.54
C VAL A 48 47.40 -1.15 -32.55
N PHE A 49 46.67 -2.21 -32.94
CA PHE A 49 47.16 -3.59 -32.96
C PHE A 49 46.54 -4.31 -34.18
N GLU A 50 47.38 -4.57 -35.19
CA GLU A 50 47.22 -5.61 -36.22
C GLU A 50 47.42 -7.00 -35.55
N ASN A 51 46.84 -8.13 -35.99
CA ASN A 51 47.24 -8.85 -37.22
C ASN A 51 46.31 -10.04 -37.54
N ASN A 52 45.82 -10.07 -38.79
CA ASN A 52 45.98 -11.13 -39.80
C ASN A 52 45.50 -12.59 -39.59
N SER A 53 44.57 -13.01 -40.46
CA SER A 53 44.80 -14.07 -41.44
C SER A 53 43.79 -14.00 -42.61
N ALA A 54 44.33 -13.84 -43.82
CA ALA A 54 43.63 -13.82 -45.11
C ALA A 54 43.41 -15.24 -45.68
N ASN A 55 42.33 -15.46 -46.45
CA ASN A 55 42.40 -15.89 -47.87
C ASN A 55 41.02 -16.20 -48.51
N GLN A 56 40.72 -15.42 -49.55
CA GLN A 56 40.31 -15.80 -50.92
C GLN A 56 38.91 -16.37 -51.27
N MET A 57 38.22 -15.58 -52.15
CA MET A 57 37.56 -15.92 -53.44
C MET A 57 36.37 -16.92 -53.44
N ALA A 58 35.29 -16.82 -54.21
CA ALA A 58 34.82 -15.97 -55.32
C ALA A 58 33.30 -16.25 -55.60
N GLY A 59 32.61 -15.35 -56.32
CA GLY A 59 31.57 -15.71 -57.30
C GLY A 59 30.07 -15.65 -56.92
N ARG A 60 29.39 -14.55 -57.30
CA ARG A 60 27.94 -14.51 -57.68
C ARG A 60 27.74 -15.13 -59.09
N PRO A 61 26.52 -15.39 -59.69
CA PRO A 61 25.16 -14.89 -59.40
C PRO A 61 23.99 -15.93 -59.58
N ARG A 62 22.74 -15.43 -59.68
CA ARG A 62 21.41 -16.11 -59.60
C ARG A 62 20.80 -16.66 -60.92
N LYS A 63 19.84 -17.63 -60.75
CA LYS A 63 18.70 -18.10 -61.61
C LYS A 63 19.04 -19.02 -62.82
N PRO A 64 18.14 -19.88 -63.42
CA PRO A 64 16.65 -19.91 -63.42
C PRO A 64 15.94 -21.32 -63.42
N VAL A 65 14.64 -21.32 -63.77
CA VAL A 65 13.60 -22.38 -63.83
C VAL A 65 13.57 -23.16 -65.18
N GLN A 66 13.24 -24.48 -65.20
CA GLN A 66 12.52 -25.25 -66.27
C GLN A 66 12.21 -26.70 -65.79
N LYS A 67 10.97 -27.25 -65.79
CA LYS A 67 10.04 -27.83 -66.81
C LYS A 67 10.30 -29.30 -67.29
N ASN A 68 9.37 -30.18 -66.89
CA ASN A 68 8.68 -31.31 -67.61
C ASN A 68 9.19 -32.79 -67.70
N ARG A 69 8.29 -33.69 -67.20
CA ARG A 69 7.70 -34.96 -67.78
C ARG A 69 8.51 -36.29 -67.83
N PHE A 70 7.96 -37.38 -67.26
CA PHE A 70 7.29 -38.53 -67.95
C PHE A 70 6.82 -39.67 -66.98
N PHE A 71 5.87 -40.48 -67.46
CA PHE A 71 5.01 -41.53 -66.85
C PHE A 71 5.69 -42.81 -66.29
N LEU A 72 5.08 -43.48 -65.29
CA LEU A 72 4.50 -44.86 -65.38
C LEU A 72 3.78 -45.29 -64.07
N MET A 73 2.62 -45.91 -64.20
CA MET A 73 1.81 -46.60 -63.16
C MET A 73 1.94 -48.13 -63.40
N PRO A 74 1.76 -49.02 -62.39
CA PRO A 74 0.38 -49.47 -62.10
C PRO A 74 0.02 -49.62 -60.61
N LEU A 75 -1.23 -49.22 -60.37
CA LEU A 75 -2.15 -49.47 -59.28
C LEU A 75 -2.69 -50.91 -59.41
N LEU A 76 -2.86 -51.64 -58.31
CA LEU A 76 -3.90 -52.66 -58.03
C LEU A 76 -3.38 -53.82 -57.15
N ALA A 77 -3.09 -53.58 -55.86
CA ALA A 77 -2.99 -54.64 -54.84
C ALA A 77 -2.86 -54.07 -53.41
N LEU A 78 -3.86 -53.36 -52.88
CA LEU A 78 -3.89 -53.08 -51.43
C LEU A 78 -5.30 -52.72 -50.94
N LEU A 79 -6.20 -53.70 -50.86
CA LEU A 79 -7.53 -53.47 -50.25
C LEU A 79 -8.05 -54.64 -49.41
N LEU A 80 -7.19 -55.55 -48.96
CA LEU A 80 -7.58 -56.62 -48.03
C LEU A 80 -6.46 -56.91 -47.03
N LEU A 81 -6.48 -56.25 -45.87
CA LEU A 81 -5.92 -56.73 -44.58
C LEU A 81 -6.40 -55.80 -43.43
N PRO A 82 -6.97 -56.32 -42.33
CA PRO A 82 -7.43 -55.50 -41.20
C PRO A 82 -6.38 -55.37 -40.09
N GLY A 83 -6.30 -54.18 -39.49
CA GLY A 83 -5.85 -53.92 -38.12
C GLY A 83 -4.34 -53.73 -37.88
N VAL A 84 -3.93 -52.53 -37.47
CA VAL A 84 -3.34 -52.21 -36.14
C VAL A 84 -3.15 -50.70 -35.97
N ALA A 85 -3.20 -50.29 -34.71
CA ALA A 85 -3.25 -48.92 -34.24
C ALA A 85 -1.86 -48.23 -34.14
N HIS A 86 -1.92 -46.89 -34.15
CA HIS A 86 -0.95 -45.88 -33.69
C HIS A 86 0.08 -45.27 -34.68
N ALA A 87 0.01 -43.93 -34.70
CA ALA A 87 1.05 -42.91 -34.91
C ALA A 87 1.62 -42.66 -36.33
N ASP A 88 0.99 -41.75 -37.09
CA ASP A 88 1.61 -40.60 -37.79
C ASP A 88 0.54 -39.87 -38.67
N PRO A 89 0.21 -38.57 -38.50
CA PRO A 89 -0.85 -37.93 -39.28
C PRO A 89 -0.34 -37.19 -40.54
N VAL A 90 0.95 -37.25 -40.91
CA VAL A 90 1.49 -36.36 -41.96
C VAL A 90 1.55 -36.99 -43.37
N THR A 91 1.46 -38.31 -43.51
CA THR A 91 1.57 -38.99 -44.82
C THR A 91 0.24 -39.44 -45.44
N LEU A 92 -0.89 -39.33 -44.73
CA LEU A 92 -2.21 -39.76 -45.23
C LEU A 92 -2.98 -38.69 -46.04
N VAL A 93 -2.45 -37.47 -46.19
CA VAL A 93 -3.17 -36.35 -46.82
C VAL A 93 -2.85 -36.17 -48.32
N ALA A 94 -1.97 -36.99 -48.90
CA ALA A 94 -1.49 -36.76 -50.28
C ALA A 94 -2.26 -37.45 -51.43
N VAL A 95 -3.39 -38.16 -51.20
CA VAL A 95 -3.96 -39.04 -52.24
C VAL A 95 -5.37 -38.71 -52.75
N ILE A 96 -6.06 -37.67 -52.28
CA ILE A 96 -7.39 -37.33 -52.83
C ILE A 96 -7.35 -35.96 -53.53
N GLY A 97 -6.64 -35.92 -54.66
CA GLY A 97 -6.47 -34.72 -55.49
C GLY A 97 -6.64 -34.93 -56.99
N ALA A 98 -7.16 -36.07 -57.45
CA ALA A 98 -7.34 -36.33 -58.88
C ALA A 98 -8.45 -37.35 -59.18
N ALA A 99 -9.70 -37.04 -58.88
CA ALA A 99 -10.84 -37.81 -59.40
C ALA A 99 -12.15 -36.99 -59.44
N LEU A 100 -12.15 -35.80 -60.06
CA LEU A 100 -13.38 -35.04 -60.34
C LEU A 100 -13.37 -34.43 -61.75
N ALA A 101 -13.01 -35.23 -62.77
CA ALA A 101 -13.08 -34.78 -64.17
C ALA A 101 -13.87 -35.73 -65.10
N LYS A 102 -14.51 -36.77 -64.56
CA LYS A 102 -15.34 -37.71 -65.36
C LYS A 102 -16.58 -38.19 -64.60
N MET A 103 -17.36 -37.27 -64.03
CA MET A 103 -18.72 -37.60 -63.56
C MET A 103 -19.74 -36.94 -64.48
N THR A 104 -20.49 -37.78 -65.18
CA THR A 104 -21.69 -37.42 -65.95
C THR A 104 -22.80 -36.90 -65.02
N LEU A 105 -23.60 -35.99 -65.56
CA LEU A 105 -24.59 -35.11 -64.93
C LEU A 105 -25.81 -35.79 -64.27
N THR A 106 -25.66 -36.95 -63.63
CA THR A 106 -26.80 -37.70 -63.04
C THR A 106 -26.64 -38.12 -61.58
N THR A 107 -25.56 -37.70 -60.89
CA THR A 107 -25.39 -37.96 -59.44
C THR A 107 -24.89 -36.73 -58.68
N ALA A 108 -25.46 -35.56 -58.96
CA ALA A 108 -25.06 -34.28 -58.34
C ALA A 108 -25.79 -33.93 -57.03
N ILE A 109 -26.51 -34.86 -56.37
CA ILE A 109 -27.31 -34.55 -55.17
C ILE A 109 -26.81 -35.21 -53.88
N THR A 110 -25.85 -36.14 -53.92
CA THR A 110 -25.43 -36.89 -52.71
C THR A 110 -23.95 -36.81 -52.34
N VAL A 111 -23.23 -35.76 -52.74
CA VAL A 111 -21.83 -35.51 -52.28
C VAL A 111 -21.60 -34.04 -51.84
N ALA A 112 -22.66 -33.29 -51.53
CA ALA A 112 -22.55 -31.94 -50.96
C ALA A 112 -22.45 -31.91 -49.42
N SER A 113 -22.53 -33.06 -48.73
CA SER A 113 -22.60 -33.11 -47.26
C SER A 113 -21.32 -33.60 -46.57
N ILE A 114 -20.23 -33.91 -47.30
CA ILE A 114 -18.98 -34.41 -46.69
C ILE A 114 -17.78 -33.46 -46.91
N SER A 115 -17.89 -32.45 -47.78
CA SER A 115 -16.83 -31.44 -47.97
C SER A 115 -16.87 -30.27 -46.96
N LEU A 116 -17.86 -30.20 -46.06
CA LEU A 116 -17.92 -29.19 -45.00
C LEU A 116 -17.36 -29.63 -43.64
N THR A 117 -16.86 -30.87 -43.52
CA THR A 117 -16.47 -31.45 -42.22
C THR A 117 -14.96 -31.70 -42.08
N ILE A 118 -14.17 -31.57 -43.15
CA ILE A 118 -12.71 -31.84 -43.12
C ILE A 118 -11.86 -30.55 -43.17
N GLY A 119 -12.43 -29.41 -43.59
CA GLY A 119 -11.75 -28.10 -43.56
C GLY A 119 -11.68 -27.43 -42.17
N THR A 120 -12.44 -27.91 -41.19
CA THR A 120 -12.60 -27.26 -39.86
C THR A 120 -11.78 -27.90 -38.74
N THR A 121 -11.25 -29.11 -38.91
CA THR A 121 -10.58 -29.84 -37.82
C THR A 121 -9.07 -29.59 -37.73
N VAL A 122 -8.38 -29.27 -38.84
CA VAL A 122 -6.90 -29.05 -38.83
C VAL A 122 -6.52 -27.57 -38.72
N PHE A 123 -7.25 -26.65 -39.37
CA PHE A 123 -7.09 -25.20 -39.14
C PHE A 123 -7.67 -24.75 -37.78
N GLY A 124 -8.64 -25.50 -37.26
CA GLY A 124 -9.20 -25.29 -35.92
C GLY A 124 -8.15 -25.52 -34.82
N ALA A 125 -7.39 -26.62 -34.85
CA ALA A 125 -6.47 -26.96 -33.75
C ALA A 125 -5.28 -25.99 -33.59
N VAL A 126 -4.72 -25.45 -34.68
CA VAL A 126 -3.63 -24.45 -34.62
C VAL A 126 -4.17 -23.07 -34.26
N ALA A 127 -5.34 -22.68 -34.79
CA ALA A 127 -6.02 -21.45 -34.39
C ALA A 127 -6.48 -21.51 -32.91
N GLN A 128 -6.94 -22.66 -32.43
CA GLN A 128 -7.32 -22.87 -31.02
C GLN A 128 -6.10 -22.88 -30.10
N ARG A 129 -4.95 -23.45 -30.50
CA ARG A 129 -3.69 -23.34 -29.72
C ARG A 129 -3.13 -21.92 -29.69
N ALA A 130 -3.20 -21.19 -30.81
CA ALA A 130 -2.80 -19.78 -30.87
C ALA A 130 -3.75 -18.88 -30.06
N ALA A 131 -5.07 -19.14 -30.13
CA ALA A 131 -6.09 -18.47 -29.32
C ALA A 131 -5.95 -18.82 -27.84
N ALA A 132 -5.66 -20.07 -27.48
CA ALA A 132 -5.40 -20.49 -26.10
C ALA A 132 -4.14 -19.83 -25.53
N LYS A 133 -3.06 -19.71 -26.33
CA LYS A 133 -1.85 -18.99 -25.91
C LYS A 133 -2.09 -17.48 -25.76
N LYS A 134 -2.93 -16.89 -26.62
CA LYS A 134 -3.35 -15.49 -26.52
C LYS A 134 -4.29 -15.24 -25.32
N ALA A 135 -5.21 -16.17 -25.04
CA ALA A 135 -6.09 -16.14 -23.87
C ALA A 135 -5.28 -16.28 -22.57
N LYS A 136 -4.30 -17.19 -22.52
CA LYS A 136 -3.38 -17.35 -21.39
C LYS A 136 -2.52 -16.10 -21.16
N ARG A 137 -2.05 -15.44 -22.24
CA ARG A 137 -1.35 -14.15 -22.14
C ARG A 137 -2.25 -13.02 -21.65
N ARG A 138 -3.49 -12.92 -22.13
CA ARG A 138 -4.47 -11.93 -21.66
C ARG A 138 -4.85 -12.15 -20.20
N ALA A 139 -5.00 -13.41 -19.76
CA ALA A 139 -5.25 -13.74 -18.36
C ALA A 139 -4.04 -13.42 -17.47
N ALA A 140 -2.81 -13.64 -17.96
CA ALA A 140 -1.59 -13.23 -17.24
C ALA A 140 -1.49 -11.71 -17.13
N GLN A 141 -1.73 -10.97 -18.21
CA GLN A 141 -1.77 -9.50 -18.20
C GLN A 141 -2.86 -8.97 -17.27
N ALA A 142 -4.09 -9.51 -17.34
CA ALA A 142 -5.16 -9.11 -16.42
C ALA A 142 -4.82 -9.39 -14.95
N ARG A 143 -4.07 -10.45 -14.66
CA ARG A 143 -3.56 -10.74 -13.31
C ARG A 143 -2.49 -9.74 -12.90
N GLU A 144 -1.55 -9.42 -13.77
CA GLU A 144 -0.50 -8.42 -13.53
C GLU A 144 -1.12 -7.03 -13.31
N ASP A 145 -2.05 -6.61 -14.17
CA ASP A 145 -2.82 -5.37 -14.04
C ASP A 145 -3.60 -5.32 -12.73
N PHE A 146 -4.21 -6.45 -12.32
CA PHE A 146 -4.89 -6.56 -11.03
C PHE A 146 -3.91 -6.41 -9.85
N LEU A 147 -2.76 -7.08 -9.88
CA LEU A 147 -1.74 -6.96 -8.83
C LEU A 147 -1.18 -5.54 -8.74
N ASN A 148 -0.93 -4.90 -9.88
CA ASN A 148 -0.50 -3.51 -9.94
C ASN A 148 -1.57 -2.57 -9.35
N SER A 149 -2.85 -2.80 -9.66
CA SER A 149 -3.95 -2.02 -9.09
C SER A 149 -4.09 -2.18 -7.57
N LEU A 150 -3.73 -3.35 -7.02
CA LEU A 150 -3.68 -3.55 -5.57
C LEU A 150 -2.55 -2.74 -4.94
N GLN A 151 -1.38 -2.71 -5.60
CA GLN A 151 -0.25 -1.92 -5.15
C GLN A 151 -0.61 -0.43 -5.13
N GLU A 152 -1.15 0.11 -6.22
CA GLU A 152 -1.53 1.53 -6.34
C GLU A 152 -2.49 2.00 -5.26
N ARG A 153 -3.48 1.18 -4.88
CA ARG A 153 -4.45 1.53 -3.82
C ARG A 153 -3.83 1.60 -2.42
N THR A 154 -2.64 1.03 -2.22
CA THR A 154 -1.95 0.97 -0.92
C THR A 154 -0.85 2.02 -0.75
N VAL A 155 -0.57 2.82 -1.76
CA VAL A 155 0.50 3.82 -1.71
C VAL A 155 0.05 5.07 -0.96
N THR A 156 0.91 5.59 -0.09
CA THR A 156 0.75 6.94 0.46
C THR A 156 1.22 7.99 -0.52
N ARG A 157 0.41 9.05 -0.72
CA ARG A 157 0.75 10.15 -1.62
C ARG A 157 0.46 11.50 -0.98
N ILE A 158 1.30 12.48 -1.27
CA ILE A 158 1.08 13.89 -0.91
C ILE A 158 0.65 14.61 -2.18
N VAL A 159 -0.61 15.04 -2.27
CA VAL A 159 -1.12 15.84 -3.38
C VAL A 159 -2.22 16.76 -2.91
N THR A 160 -2.38 17.89 -3.61
CA THR A 160 -3.49 18.82 -3.40
C THR A 160 -4.77 18.40 -4.12
N ASP A 161 -4.66 17.55 -5.14
CA ASP A 161 -5.77 17.01 -5.92
C ASP A 161 -5.69 15.47 -5.92
N ALA A 162 -6.38 14.86 -4.95
CA ALA A 162 -6.46 13.40 -4.83
C ALA A 162 -7.80 12.90 -5.37
N PRO A 163 -7.81 11.79 -6.13
CA PRO A 163 -9.06 11.21 -6.60
C PRO A 163 -9.85 10.69 -5.39
N HIS A 164 -11.17 10.88 -5.42
CA HIS A 164 -12.07 10.36 -4.39
C HIS A 164 -12.10 8.83 -4.45
N ARG A 165 -11.50 8.18 -3.44
CA ARG A 165 -11.47 6.72 -3.35
C ARG A 165 -12.70 6.21 -2.60
N TYR A 166 -13.43 5.29 -3.23
CA TYR A 166 -14.52 4.55 -2.59
C TYR A 166 -14.04 3.15 -2.24
N VAL A 167 -14.33 2.75 -1.01
CA VAL A 167 -13.85 1.50 -0.41
C VAL A 167 -15.07 0.68 -0.01
N TYR A 168 -15.18 -0.51 -0.59
CA TYR A 168 -16.24 -1.48 -0.29
C TYR A 168 -15.64 -2.71 0.38
N GLY A 169 -16.43 -3.35 1.27
CA GLY A 169 -15.99 -4.54 2.00
C GLY A 169 -14.87 -4.27 3.00
N ARG A 170 -13.98 -5.24 3.21
CA ARG A 170 -12.79 -5.11 4.07
C ARG A 170 -11.54 -5.17 3.20
N THR A 171 -10.74 -4.12 3.21
CA THR A 171 -9.52 -4.09 2.39
C THR A 171 -8.47 -3.15 3.00
N MET A 172 -7.23 -3.33 2.56
CA MET A 172 -6.13 -2.48 2.95
C MET A 172 -6.00 -1.33 1.95
N VAL A 173 -5.89 -0.11 2.47
CA VAL A 173 -5.91 1.12 1.68
C VAL A 173 -4.76 2.01 2.14
N GLY A 174 -4.15 2.72 1.20
CA GLY A 174 -3.16 3.75 1.48
C GLY A 174 -3.81 5.03 2.03
N ALA A 175 -3.01 6.09 2.09
CA ALA A 175 -3.42 7.40 2.54
C ALA A 175 -3.09 8.48 1.51
N ASP A 176 -4.02 9.38 1.24
CA ASP A 176 -3.72 10.64 0.57
C ASP A 176 -3.57 11.71 1.66
N ILE A 177 -2.35 12.26 1.80
CA ILE A 177 -2.02 13.24 2.84
C ILE A 177 -2.43 14.62 2.37
N VAL A 178 -3.37 15.22 3.09
CA VAL A 178 -3.96 16.54 2.77
C VAL A 178 -3.22 17.67 3.49
N ALA A 179 -2.72 17.40 4.70
CA ALA A 179 -1.98 18.37 5.48
C ALA A 179 -0.84 17.72 6.28
N ILE A 180 0.27 18.44 6.37
CA ILE A 180 1.41 18.12 7.22
C ILE A 180 1.66 19.33 8.09
N LEU A 181 1.44 19.20 9.39
CA LEU A 181 1.61 20.27 10.37
C LEU A 181 2.70 19.90 11.37
N SER A 182 3.29 20.90 12.00
CA SER A 182 4.28 20.73 13.06
C SER A 182 3.83 21.47 14.32
N SER A 183 4.01 20.84 15.48
CA SER A 183 3.72 21.38 16.82
C SER A 183 4.84 21.05 17.81
N GLY A 184 4.74 21.62 19.02
CA GLY A 184 5.77 21.50 20.06
C GLY A 184 6.65 22.75 20.14
N LEU A 185 7.37 22.90 21.25
CA LEU A 185 8.25 24.05 21.48
C LEU A 185 9.44 24.06 20.51
N ASN A 186 9.88 22.88 20.08
CA ASN A 186 10.99 22.67 19.15
C ASN A 186 10.53 22.00 17.85
N GLU A 187 9.23 22.11 17.51
CA GLU A 187 8.62 21.43 16.35
C GLU A 187 8.83 19.90 16.34
N GLU A 188 8.95 19.31 17.53
CA GLU A 188 9.21 17.88 17.71
C GLU A 188 8.07 16.96 17.25
N PHE A 189 6.85 17.47 17.08
CA PHE A 189 5.71 16.66 16.70
C PHE A 189 5.24 17.01 15.30
N LYS A 190 5.12 16.01 14.42
CA LYS A 190 4.47 16.16 13.12
C LYS A 190 3.09 15.54 13.12
N HIS A 191 2.13 16.27 12.59
CA HIS A 191 0.75 15.84 12.39
C HIS A 191 0.49 15.61 10.90
N LEU A 192 0.09 14.41 10.54
CA LEU A 192 -0.29 14.02 9.20
C LEU A 192 -1.79 13.80 9.15
N VAL A 193 -2.48 14.58 8.32
CA VAL A 193 -3.91 14.40 8.06
C VAL A 193 -4.06 13.52 6.82
N CYS A 194 -4.45 12.27 7.05
CA CYS A 194 -4.40 11.18 6.09
C CYS A 194 -5.81 10.75 5.70
N VAL A 195 -6.23 11.04 4.47
CA VAL A 195 -7.54 10.62 3.96
C VAL A 195 -7.44 9.24 3.32
N HIS A 196 -8.33 8.33 3.71
CA HIS A 196 -8.33 6.94 3.21
C HIS A 196 -9.48 6.67 2.24
N ALA A 197 -10.65 7.26 2.49
CA ALA A 197 -11.85 7.07 1.67
C ALA A 197 -12.73 8.32 1.64
N ALA A 198 -13.46 8.52 0.54
CA ALA A 198 -14.38 9.63 0.29
C ALA A 198 -15.84 9.23 0.57
N HIS A 199 -16.08 8.61 1.72
CA HIS A 199 -17.41 8.32 2.26
C HIS A 199 -17.30 8.00 3.75
N GLU A 200 -18.46 7.88 4.41
CA GLU A 200 -18.54 7.29 5.75
C GLU A 200 -18.16 5.81 5.71
N SER A 201 -17.27 5.38 6.60
CA SER A 201 -16.85 3.97 6.73
C SER A 201 -17.38 3.36 8.02
N ASP A 202 -17.48 2.03 8.05
CA ASP A 202 -17.89 1.31 9.26
C ASP A 202 -16.82 1.34 10.36
N GLY A 203 -15.55 1.17 9.98
CA GLY A 203 -14.48 1.17 10.97
C GLY A 203 -13.08 1.01 10.40
N ILE A 204 -12.11 1.56 11.13
CA ILE A 204 -10.68 1.37 10.89
C ILE A 204 -10.15 0.35 11.92
N GLU A 205 -9.76 -0.83 11.44
CA GLU A 205 -9.35 -1.94 12.29
C GLU A 205 -7.88 -1.82 12.69
N LYS A 206 -6.98 -1.83 11.69
CA LYS A 206 -5.54 -1.84 11.90
C LYS A 206 -4.87 -0.75 11.08
N ILE A 207 -3.85 -0.13 11.66
CA ILE A 207 -3.04 0.90 11.02
C ILE A 207 -1.61 0.38 10.95
N TYR A 208 -0.97 0.60 9.82
CA TYR A 208 0.41 0.23 9.55
C TYR A 208 1.20 1.47 9.15
N ILE A 209 2.36 1.65 9.75
CA ILE A 209 3.32 2.70 9.41
C ILE A 209 4.62 2.00 9.01
N ASN A 210 5.18 2.34 7.84
CA ASN A 210 6.36 1.70 7.26
C ASN A 210 6.28 0.15 7.23
N GLY A 211 5.06 -0.38 6.99
CA GLY A 211 4.79 -1.82 6.95
C GLY A 211 4.65 -2.50 8.32
N LYS A 212 4.80 -1.77 9.43
CA LYS A 212 4.67 -2.27 10.80
C LYS A 212 3.32 -1.90 11.38
N GLU A 213 2.65 -2.86 12.02
CA GLU A 213 1.37 -2.62 12.70
C GLU A 213 1.57 -1.73 13.94
N LEU A 214 0.65 -0.79 14.15
CA LEU A 214 0.77 0.19 15.23
C LEU A 214 0.51 -0.38 16.63
N GLY A 215 -0.20 -1.52 16.75
CA GLY A 215 -0.62 -2.08 18.03
C GLY A 215 -1.93 -1.49 18.54
N GLU A 216 -2.21 -1.71 19.83
CA GLU A 216 -3.41 -1.17 20.49
C GLU A 216 -3.29 0.33 20.76
N LEU A 217 -4.44 1.02 20.70
CA LEU A 217 -4.56 2.44 20.96
C LEU A 217 -5.36 2.64 22.26
N ASP A 218 -4.95 3.59 23.09
CA ASP A 218 -5.76 4.04 24.23
C ASP A 218 -6.91 4.97 23.82
N ALA A 219 -7.67 5.46 24.80
CA ALA A 219 -8.81 6.35 24.57
C ALA A 219 -8.42 7.70 23.93
N ASP A 220 -7.18 8.15 24.15
CA ASP A 220 -6.61 9.38 23.59
C ASP A 220 -5.86 9.10 22.27
N GLY A 221 -5.92 7.87 21.76
CA GLY A 221 -5.33 7.45 20.50
C GLY A 221 -3.82 7.21 20.56
N PHE A 222 -3.19 7.16 21.74
CA PHE A 222 -1.77 6.82 21.85
C PHE A 222 -1.55 5.32 21.75
N VAL A 223 -0.45 4.95 21.10
CA VAL A 223 -0.02 3.56 21.03
C VAL A 223 0.41 3.08 22.42
N THR A 224 -0.08 1.92 22.86
CA THR A 224 0.22 1.33 24.18
C THR A 224 1.11 0.09 24.12
N SER A 225 1.41 -0.40 22.91
CA SER A 225 2.16 -1.64 22.70
C SER A 225 2.81 -1.68 21.30
N GLY A 226 3.71 -2.63 21.07
CA GLY A 226 4.38 -2.80 19.78
C GLY A 226 5.62 -1.93 19.61
N GLU A 227 6.08 -1.78 18.37
CA GLU A 227 7.37 -1.15 18.07
C GLU A 227 7.40 0.36 18.30
N TYR A 228 6.24 1.02 18.21
CA TYR A 228 6.09 2.47 18.41
C TYR A 228 5.84 2.85 19.88
N TYR A 229 6.02 1.89 20.80
CA TYR A 229 5.92 2.07 22.23
C TYR A 229 7.24 1.67 22.89
N SER A 230 7.89 2.64 23.54
CA SER A 230 9.19 2.41 24.17
C SER A 230 9.07 2.42 25.68
N THR A 231 9.64 1.40 26.31
CA THR A 231 9.83 1.35 27.76
C THR A 231 11.29 1.61 28.09
N LYS A 232 11.57 2.70 28.79
CA LYS A 232 12.90 3.04 29.27
C LYS A 232 13.00 2.77 30.76
N THR A 233 14.02 2.05 31.18
CA THR A 233 14.34 1.89 32.60
C THR A 233 15.24 3.03 33.06
N GLU A 234 14.79 3.77 34.06
CA GLU A 234 15.54 4.88 34.67
C GLU A 234 15.83 4.55 36.13
N SER A 235 16.96 5.05 36.63
CA SER A 235 17.35 4.91 38.03
C SER A 235 17.17 6.25 38.73
N ILE A 236 16.47 6.27 39.85
CA ILE A 236 16.31 7.44 40.71
C ILE A 236 16.78 7.12 42.11
N THR A 237 17.27 8.13 42.82
CA THR A 237 17.58 8.04 44.24
C THR A 237 16.77 9.07 44.99
N GLU A 238 15.89 8.60 45.87
CA GLU A 238 15.05 9.43 46.73
C GLU A 238 15.59 9.41 48.16
N THR A 239 15.40 10.50 48.91
CA THR A 239 15.87 10.60 50.30
C THR A 239 14.69 10.82 51.22
N PHE A 240 14.63 10.06 52.30
CA PHE A 240 13.54 10.10 53.29
C PHE A 240 14.10 10.26 54.69
N SER A 241 13.43 11.03 55.54
CA SER A 241 13.86 11.22 56.93
C SER A 241 13.50 10.05 57.86
N ALA A 242 12.46 9.27 57.53
CA ALA A 242 11.98 8.15 58.33
C ALA A 242 11.30 7.07 57.48
N ALA A 243 11.22 5.84 58.02
CA ALA A 243 10.49 4.71 57.42
C ALA A 243 9.15 4.46 58.16
N PRO A 244 8.11 3.91 57.50
CA PRO A 244 8.06 3.53 56.07
C PRO A 244 8.00 4.76 55.16
N PHE A 245 8.45 4.60 53.92
CA PHE A 245 8.40 5.66 52.91
C PHE A 245 7.69 5.20 51.63
N THR A 246 7.10 6.17 50.93
CA THR A 246 6.36 5.97 49.68
C THR A 246 7.16 6.57 48.53
N LEU A 247 7.55 5.75 47.57
CA LEU A 247 8.31 6.15 46.39
C LEU A 247 7.43 6.96 45.42
N SER A 248 8.05 7.87 44.67
CA SER A 248 7.34 8.65 43.65
C SER A 248 6.85 7.74 42.51
N HIS A 249 7.68 6.75 42.14
CA HIS A 249 7.40 5.79 41.07
C HIS A 249 7.35 4.36 41.61
N THR A 250 6.55 3.52 40.95
CA THR A 250 6.51 2.08 41.26
C THR A 250 7.83 1.46 40.80
N PRO A 251 8.59 0.78 41.68
CA PRO A 251 9.82 0.13 41.30
C PRO A 251 9.54 -1.03 40.35
N SER A 252 10.26 -1.08 39.23
CA SER A 252 10.14 -2.13 38.21
C SER A 252 11.11 -3.29 38.44
N SER A 253 12.20 -3.05 39.16
CA SER A 253 13.22 -4.04 39.48
C SER A 253 14.03 -3.58 40.70
N ALA A 254 15.36 -3.65 40.66
CA ALA A 254 16.29 -3.46 41.76
C ALA A 254 15.95 -2.25 42.64
N VAL A 255 15.78 -2.51 43.94
CA VAL A 255 15.65 -1.51 45.00
C VAL A 255 16.87 -1.66 45.91
N ARG A 256 17.43 -0.54 46.37
CA ARG A 256 18.49 -0.51 47.36
C ARG A 256 18.17 0.56 48.39
N VAL A 257 18.18 0.16 49.66
CA VAL A 257 17.87 1.06 50.78
C VAL A 257 19.10 1.17 51.68
N VAL A 258 19.60 2.38 51.84
CA VAL A 258 20.75 2.69 52.71
C VAL A 258 20.32 3.66 53.79
N ALA A 259 20.56 3.33 55.05
CA ALA A 259 20.44 4.27 56.16
C ALA A 259 21.75 5.06 56.31
N TYR A 260 21.62 6.36 56.55
CA TYR A 260 22.72 7.26 56.88
C TYR A 260 22.49 7.87 58.25
N GLY A 261 23.57 8.02 59.02
CA GLY A 261 23.48 8.52 60.37
C GLY A 261 24.77 8.34 61.15
N THR A 262 24.65 8.31 62.48
CA THR A 262 25.79 8.20 63.38
C THR A 262 25.72 6.88 64.14
N TRP A 263 26.78 6.08 64.07
CA TRP A 263 26.95 4.92 64.92
C TRP A 263 27.46 5.32 66.29
N ILE A 264 26.80 4.82 67.32
CA ILE A 264 27.10 5.13 68.72
C ILE A 264 27.43 3.82 69.44
N SER A 265 28.61 3.78 70.04
CA SER A 265 29.05 2.69 70.93
C SER A 265 29.70 3.32 72.17
N GLY A 266 28.96 3.38 73.27
CA GLY A 266 29.36 4.15 74.45
C GLY A 266 29.58 5.64 74.14
N ALA A 267 30.78 6.15 74.42
CA ALA A 267 31.16 7.54 74.15
C ALA A 267 31.59 7.80 72.68
N PHE A 268 31.86 6.75 71.91
CA PHE A 268 32.33 6.87 70.53
C PHE A 268 31.17 7.13 69.58
N ARG A 269 31.36 8.08 68.65
CA ARG A 269 30.37 8.52 67.66
C ARG A 269 31.06 8.64 66.30
N PHE A 270 30.58 7.91 65.31
CA PHE A 270 31.14 7.92 63.96
C PHE A 270 30.06 8.04 62.90
N PRO A 271 30.18 8.92 61.90
CA PRO A 271 29.28 8.92 60.76
C PRO A 271 29.46 7.61 59.99
N SER A 272 28.36 6.94 59.67
CA SER A 272 28.42 5.76 58.80
C SER A 272 27.09 5.54 58.09
N SER A 273 27.14 4.67 57.09
CA SER A 273 26.02 4.28 56.24
C SER A 273 25.99 2.77 56.12
N GLY A 274 24.81 2.18 56.16
CA GLY A 274 24.63 0.74 56.04
C GLY A 274 23.41 0.40 55.20
N GLU A 275 23.52 -0.68 54.42
CA GLU A 275 22.36 -1.26 53.76
C GLU A 275 21.43 -1.89 54.81
N VAL A 276 20.14 -1.71 54.59
CA VAL A 276 19.12 -2.11 55.56
C VAL A 276 18.16 -3.09 54.91
N PRO A 277 17.79 -4.20 55.56
CA PRO A 277 16.78 -5.10 55.01
C PRO A 277 15.41 -4.41 54.97
N TYR A 278 14.65 -4.70 53.91
CA TYR A 278 13.37 -4.06 53.64
C TYR A 278 12.40 -5.02 52.96
N THR A 279 11.12 -4.68 52.97
CA THR A 279 10.07 -5.29 52.16
C THR A 279 9.43 -4.24 51.26
N VAL A 280 9.03 -4.63 50.05
CA VAL A 280 8.40 -3.76 49.05
C VAL A 280 6.97 -4.21 48.80
N SER A 281 6.02 -3.27 48.83
CA SER A 281 4.64 -3.50 48.42
C SER A 281 4.17 -2.32 47.58
N GLY A 282 4.06 -2.53 46.27
CA GLY A 282 3.78 -1.46 45.32
C GLY A 282 4.83 -0.35 45.40
N LYS A 283 4.41 0.86 45.77
CA LYS A 283 5.30 2.02 45.96
C LYS A 283 5.86 2.14 47.38
N THR A 284 5.37 1.35 48.32
CA THR A 284 5.71 1.50 49.74
C THR A 284 6.84 0.55 50.11
N ILE A 285 7.83 1.08 50.80
CA ILE A 285 8.94 0.30 51.34
C ILE A 285 8.91 0.36 52.86
N MET A 286 9.00 -0.80 53.48
CA MET A 286 9.09 -0.97 54.92
C MET A 286 10.45 -1.52 55.30
N VAL A 287 11.17 -0.79 56.15
CA VAL A 287 12.43 -1.24 56.72
C VAL A 287 12.15 -2.29 57.80
N THR A 288 12.81 -3.45 57.75
CA THR A 288 12.50 -4.59 58.64
C THR A 288 13.51 -4.79 59.77
N ALA A 289 14.71 -4.23 59.68
CA ALA A 289 15.69 -4.24 60.77
C ALA A 289 16.61 -3.01 60.69
N ALA A 290 17.45 -2.80 61.72
CA ALA A 290 18.55 -1.84 61.66
C ALA A 290 19.71 -2.40 60.82
N PRO A 291 20.60 -1.55 60.27
CA PRO A 291 21.80 -2.02 59.59
C PRO A 291 22.69 -2.83 60.54
N THR A 292 23.47 -3.76 59.99
CA THR A 292 24.42 -4.56 60.78
C THR A 292 25.56 -3.69 61.28
N SER A 293 26.02 -3.95 62.51
CA SER A 293 27.16 -3.23 63.08
C SER A 293 28.40 -3.48 62.23
N PRO A 294 29.05 -2.44 61.67
CA PRO A 294 30.31 -2.59 60.96
C PRO A 294 31.50 -2.85 61.90
N PHE A 295 31.28 -2.81 63.22
CA PHE A 295 32.29 -2.97 64.26
C PHE A 295 32.04 -4.22 65.13
N PRO A 296 33.10 -4.90 65.59
CA PRO A 296 33.00 -6.15 66.38
C PRO A 296 32.50 -5.95 67.81
N PHE A 297 32.48 -4.72 68.33
CA PHE A 297 32.07 -4.40 69.71
C PHE A 297 30.59 -4.06 69.86
N GLY A 298 29.82 -4.15 68.77
CA GLY A 298 28.40 -3.75 68.75
C GLY A 298 28.17 -2.24 68.89
N GLY A 299 26.90 -1.84 68.81
CA GLY A 299 26.47 -0.45 68.88
C GLY A 299 25.09 -0.24 68.25
N THR A 300 24.56 0.97 68.36
CA THR A 300 23.29 1.35 67.73
C THR A 300 23.55 2.50 66.75
N MET A 301 22.92 2.42 65.58
CA MET A 301 22.93 3.52 64.63
C MET A 301 21.75 4.46 64.91
N GLN A 302 22.05 5.72 65.18
CA GLN A 302 21.06 6.79 65.15
C GLN A 302 20.90 7.25 63.70
N ILE A 303 19.74 6.98 63.12
CA ILE A 303 19.46 7.24 61.71
C ILE A 303 19.05 8.70 61.52
N THR A 304 19.63 9.35 60.52
CA THR A 304 19.34 10.74 60.13
C THR A 304 18.44 10.79 58.91
N HIS A 305 18.74 9.95 57.91
CA HIS A 305 17.93 9.79 56.70
C HIS A 305 18.20 8.43 56.05
N TYR A 306 17.30 8.05 55.16
CA TYR A 306 17.42 6.91 54.26
C TYR A 306 17.58 7.41 52.83
N SER A 307 18.43 6.75 52.06
CA SER A 307 18.52 6.93 50.62
C SER A 307 18.06 5.66 49.93
N VAL A 308 17.16 5.82 48.97
CA VAL A 308 16.51 4.70 48.28
C VAL A 308 16.79 4.85 46.80
N SER A 309 17.67 4.00 46.30
CA SER A 309 17.99 3.94 44.88
C SER A 309 17.19 2.82 44.25
N TYR A 310 16.39 3.13 43.23
CA TYR A 310 15.60 2.11 42.56
C TYR A 310 15.44 2.39 41.07
N GLN A 311 15.13 1.33 40.33
CA GLN A 311 14.80 1.42 38.91
C GLN A 311 13.28 1.46 38.71
N TYR A 312 12.82 2.34 37.83
CA TYR A 312 11.44 2.38 37.36
C TYR A 312 11.39 2.43 35.83
N GLN A 313 10.27 1.97 35.29
CA GLN A 313 10.01 2.00 33.86
C GLN A 313 9.17 3.23 33.50
N THR A 314 9.67 4.03 32.58
CA THR A 314 8.92 5.10 31.93
C THR A 314 8.50 4.60 30.55
N ASN A 315 7.19 4.52 30.35
CA ASN A 315 6.62 4.19 29.07
C ASN A 315 6.37 5.45 28.26
N THR A 316 6.81 5.47 27.00
CA THR A 316 6.64 6.60 26.08
C THR A 316 6.04 6.10 24.77
N SER A 317 4.90 6.67 24.41
CA SER A 317 4.27 6.45 23.11
C SER A 317 4.88 7.38 22.07
N GLN A 318 5.29 6.84 20.93
CA GLN A 318 5.95 7.61 19.86
C GLN A 318 4.98 8.08 18.78
N VAL A 319 3.79 7.47 18.72
CA VAL A 319 2.75 7.75 17.72
C VAL A 319 1.39 7.87 18.41
N ARG A 320 0.60 8.85 17.96
CA ARG A 320 -0.82 8.97 18.31
C ARG A 320 -1.64 8.96 17.05
N VAL A 321 -2.76 8.25 17.03
CA VAL A 321 -3.71 8.22 15.91
C VAL A 321 -5.12 8.48 16.39
N GLN A 322 -5.73 9.52 15.81
CA GLN A 322 -7.16 9.78 15.92
C GLN A 322 -7.88 9.30 14.66
N LYS A 323 -8.99 8.60 14.84
CA LYS A 323 -9.75 7.96 13.76
C LYS A 323 -11.07 8.71 13.55
N HIS A 324 -11.28 9.21 12.33
CA HIS A 324 -12.53 9.81 11.92
C HIS A 324 -13.18 8.97 10.83
N LEU A 325 -14.42 8.54 11.07
CA LEU A 325 -15.14 7.62 10.18
C LEU A 325 -15.93 8.35 9.10
N GLY A 326 -15.93 9.68 9.08
CA GLY A 326 -16.59 10.49 8.04
C GLY A 326 -18.10 10.63 8.21
N ALA A 327 -18.61 10.47 9.44
CA ALA A 327 -20.03 10.66 9.75
C ALA A 327 -20.46 12.11 9.43
N PRO A 328 -21.70 12.33 8.96
CA PRO A 328 -22.21 13.68 8.74
C PRO A 328 -22.18 14.50 10.03
N GLY A 329 -21.57 15.69 9.98
CA GLY A 329 -21.47 16.59 11.14
C GLY A 329 -20.37 16.24 12.15
N ASP A 330 -19.43 15.35 11.80
CA ASP A 330 -18.23 15.11 12.62
C ASP A 330 -17.45 16.43 12.81
N PRO A 331 -17.15 16.85 14.05
CA PRO A 331 -16.31 18.04 14.27
C PRO A 331 -14.88 17.83 13.75
N ALA A 332 -14.16 18.94 13.59
CA ALA A 332 -12.72 18.87 13.32
C ALA A 332 -11.99 18.23 14.51
N ASP A 333 -10.92 17.47 14.23
CA ASP A 333 -10.17 16.74 15.26
C ASP A 333 -9.77 17.66 16.42
N ALA A 334 -10.25 17.33 17.63
CA ALA A 334 -10.04 18.15 18.81
C ALA A 334 -8.56 18.19 19.22
N THR A 335 -7.82 17.09 19.00
CA THR A 335 -6.41 17.02 19.38
C THR A 335 -5.53 17.87 18.46
N LEU A 336 -5.83 17.89 17.17
CA LEU A 336 -5.18 18.70 16.17
C LEU A 336 -5.46 20.18 16.39
N LEU A 337 -6.70 20.54 16.73
CA LEU A 337 -7.08 21.91 17.09
C LEU A 337 -6.36 22.38 18.37
N ALA A 338 -6.19 21.51 19.36
CA ALA A 338 -5.49 21.85 20.59
C ALA A 338 -3.98 22.08 20.37
N GLU A 339 -3.35 21.29 19.50
CA GLU A 339 -1.90 21.37 19.26
C GLU A 339 -1.49 22.32 18.13
N CYS A 340 -2.38 22.57 17.16
CA CYS A 340 -2.14 23.38 15.98
C CYS A 340 -3.29 24.39 15.71
N PRO A 341 -3.73 25.21 16.69
CA PRO A 341 -4.91 26.08 16.55
C PRO A 341 -4.77 27.11 15.42
N ASP A 342 -3.55 27.58 15.16
CA ASP A 342 -3.31 28.60 14.13
C ASP A 342 -3.23 28.01 12.71
N LYS A 343 -2.99 26.69 12.59
CA LYS A 343 -2.72 26.01 11.32
C LYS A 343 -3.92 25.17 10.83
N TRP A 344 -4.79 24.72 11.74
CA TRP A 344 -6.01 23.99 11.41
C TRP A 344 -7.24 24.73 11.91
N LYS A 345 -8.22 24.93 11.02
CA LYS A 345 -9.43 25.69 11.37
C LYS A 345 -10.51 24.75 11.91
N PRO A 346 -11.35 25.18 12.88
CA PRO A 346 -12.49 24.39 13.34
C PRO A 346 -13.51 24.07 12.22
N THR A 347 -13.52 24.87 11.15
CA THR A 347 -14.35 24.64 9.96
C THR A 347 -13.79 23.58 9.01
N ALA A 348 -12.53 23.15 9.19
CA ALA A 348 -11.89 22.12 8.38
C ALA A 348 -12.21 20.73 8.96
N THR A 349 -13.48 20.35 8.90
CA THR A 349 -14.01 19.13 9.52
C THR A 349 -13.82 17.87 8.67
N LEU A 350 -13.49 18.03 7.38
CA LEU A 350 -13.36 16.91 6.41
C LEU A 350 -14.58 15.97 6.42
N THR A 351 -15.77 16.54 6.61
CA THR A 351 -17.04 15.78 6.64
C THR A 351 -17.24 14.99 5.35
N GLY A 352 -17.70 13.74 5.48
CA GLY A 352 -17.89 12.83 4.36
C GLY A 352 -16.62 12.08 3.92
N PHE A 353 -15.47 12.33 4.56
CA PHE A 353 -14.25 11.57 4.35
C PHE A 353 -13.89 10.74 5.57
N THR A 354 -13.45 9.50 5.34
CA THR A 354 -12.80 8.70 6.36
C THR A 354 -11.32 9.06 6.39
N TYR A 355 -10.84 9.60 7.52
CA TYR A 355 -9.47 10.05 7.66
C TYR A 355 -8.88 9.70 9.02
N THR A 356 -7.56 9.68 9.09
CA THR A 356 -6.82 9.58 10.35
C THR A 356 -5.94 10.80 10.54
N VAL A 357 -5.83 11.26 11.78
CA VAL A 357 -4.84 12.25 12.18
C VAL A 357 -3.74 11.51 12.92
N ILE A 358 -2.56 11.43 12.31
CA ILE A 358 -1.41 10.71 12.84
C ILE A 358 -0.39 11.72 13.34
N ARG A 359 -0.12 11.72 14.65
CA ARG A 359 0.97 12.47 15.26
C ARG A 359 2.18 11.58 15.42
N LEU A 360 3.33 12.04 14.93
CA LEU A 360 4.64 11.38 15.00
C LEU A 360 5.60 12.20 15.85
N ASP A 361 6.36 11.55 16.74
CA ASP A 361 7.44 12.18 17.49
C ASP A 361 8.78 12.15 16.72
N LEU A 362 9.21 13.30 16.21
CA LEU A 362 10.46 13.46 15.47
C LEU A 362 11.73 13.25 16.31
N ARG A 363 11.62 13.12 17.63
CA ARG A 363 12.75 12.68 18.46
C ARG A 363 13.22 11.28 18.09
N GLN A 364 12.34 10.47 17.49
CA GLN A 364 12.70 9.15 16.99
C GLN A 364 13.34 9.23 15.62
N PRO A 365 14.49 8.57 15.41
CA PRO A 365 15.20 8.62 14.13
C PRO A 365 14.40 8.04 12.96
N GLU A 366 13.48 7.10 13.21
CA GLU A 366 12.63 6.48 12.19
C GLU A 366 11.69 7.48 11.48
N PHE A 367 11.30 8.57 12.16
CA PHE A 367 10.39 9.59 11.61
C PHE A 367 11.10 10.81 11.03
N GLN A 368 12.45 10.83 11.05
CA GLN A 368 13.24 11.93 10.47
C GLN A 368 13.52 11.75 8.97
N GLY A 369 13.35 10.53 8.44
CA GLY A 369 13.65 10.18 7.05
C GLY A 369 12.67 10.71 6.00
N GLY A 370 11.61 11.41 6.41
CA GLY A 370 10.57 11.93 5.53
C GLY A 370 9.17 11.49 5.96
N VAL A 371 8.23 11.53 5.02
CA VAL A 371 6.85 11.10 5.28
C VAL A 371 6.81 9.57 5.20
N PRO A 372 6.34 8.88 6.26
CA PRO A 372 6.29 7.42 6.28
C PRO A 372 5.17 6.87 5.38
N ASP A 373 5.31 5.59 5.01
CA ASP A 373 4.26 4.86 4.29
C ASP A 373 3.15 4.44 5.26
N ILE A 374 1.93 4.90 5.02
CA ILE A 374 0.75 4.72 5.88
C ILE A 374 -0.28 3.87 5.13
N LYS A 375 -0.61 2.73 5.73
CA LYS A 375 -1.61 1.79 5.24
C LYS A 375 -2.60 1.47 6.34
N VAL A 376 -3.87 1.33 5.98
CA VAL A 376 -4.95 1.05 6.92
C VAL A 376 -5.79 -0.11 6.42
N LEU A 377 -6.00 -1.09 7.30
CA LEU A 377 -7.02 -2.11 7.11
C LEU A 377 -8.35 -1.55 7.63
N MET A 378 -9.29 -1.36 6.73
CA MET A 378 -10.59 -0.78 7.05
C MET A 378 -11.75 -1.61 6.55
N ARG A 379 -12.86 -1.52 7.26
CA ARG A 379 -14.19 -1.87 6.80
C ARG A 379 -14.80 -0.62 6.18
N GLY A 380 -15.01 -0.69 4.86
CA GLY A 380 -15.43 0.43 4.02
C GLY A 380 -16.87 0.87 4.24
N LYS A 381 -17.50 1.32 3.16
CA LYS A 381 -18.83 1.94 3.17
C LYS A 381 -19.90 1.01 3.74
N LYS A 382 -20.82 1.55 4.52
CA LYS A 382 -22.06 0.87 4.91
C LYS A 382 -23.00 0.83 3.70
N LEU A 383 -23.60 -0.31 3.45
CA LEU A 383 -24.42 -0.58 2.28
C LEU A 383 -25.89 -0.69 2.66
N TYR A 384 -26.76 -0.08 1.87
CA TYR A 384 -28.20 -0.26 2.00
C TYR A 384 -28.60 -1.63 1.45
N ASP A 385 -29.27 -2.44 2.28
CA ASP A 385 -29.83 -3.72 1.85
C ASP A 385 -31.34 -3.56 1.54
N PRO A 386 -31.76 -3.70 0.27
CA PRO A 386 -33.17 -3.58 -0.11
C PRO A 386 -34.06 -4.71 0.44
N ARG A 387 -33.48 -5.81 0.96
CA ARG A 387 -34.24 -6.92 1.57
C ARG A 387 -34.76 -6.57 2.95
N THR A 388 -33.94 -5.87 3.73
CA THR A 388 -34.21 -5.55 5.14
C THR A 388 -34.53 -4.07 5.35
N GLY A 389 -34.18 -3.21 4.40
CA GLY A 389 -34.32 -1.76 4.50
C GLY A 389 -33.28 -1.10 5.41
N GLU A 390 -32.26 -1.85 5.86
CA GLU A 390 -31.23 -1.35 6.76
C GLU A 390 -29.94 -0.97 6.02
N THR A 391 -29.20 -0.01 6.56
CA THR A 391 -27.85 0.34 6.07
C THR A 391 -26.80 -0.15 7.05
N LYS A 392 -26.06 -1.20 6.66
CA LYS A 392 -25.06 -1.86 7.50
C LYS A 392 -23.84 -2.22 6.68
N TRP A 393 -22.70 -2.43 7.33
CA TRP A 393 -21.53 -2.94 6.64
C TRP A 393 -21.77 -4.36 6.12
N SER A 394 -21.41 -4.60 4.86
CA SER A 394 -21.50 -5.91 4.22
C SER A 394 -20.37 -6.08 3.20
N GLN A 395 -19.93 -7.32 3.00
CA GLN A 395 -18.99 -7.71 1.94
C GLN A 395 -19.70 -8.21 0.68
N ASN A 396 -21.03 -8.22 0.67
CA ASN A 396 -21.81 -8.73 -0.45
C ASN A 396 -21.61 -7.84 -1.70
N PRO A 397 -21.07 -8.40 -2.79
CA PRO A 397 -20.75 -7.63 -4.00
C PRO A 397 -22.01 -7.13 -4.73
N ALA A 398 -23.16 -7.79 -4.61
CA ALA A 398 -24.40 -7.34 -5.22
C ALA A 398 -24.87 -6.02 -4.58
N LEU A 399 -24.78 -5.92 -3.25
CA LEU A 399 -25.10 -4.70 -2.51
C LEU A 399 -24.09 -3.57 -2.81
N ALA A 400 -22.80 -3.90 -2.92
CA ALA A 400 -21.79 -2.92 -3.29
C ALA A 400 -22.02 -2.38 -4.71
N THR A 401 -22.45 -3.24 -5.64
CA THR A 401 -22.79 -2.83 -7.01
C THR A 401 -24.01 -1.91 -7.02
N TYR A 402 -25.05 -2.22 -6.24
CA TYR A 402 -26.24 -1.38 -6.11
C TYR A 402 -25.88 0.02 -5.57
N ASP A 403 -25.07 0.10 -4.51
CA ASP A 403 -24.58 1.38 -3.98
C ASP A 403 -23.74 2.13 -5.02
N TYR A 404 -22.85 1.44 -5.74
CA TYR A 404 -22.03 2.06 -6.77
C TYR A 404 -22.88 2.65 -7.91
N LEU A 405 -23.91 1.95 -8.37
CA LEU A 405 -24.81 2.41 -9.44
C LEU A 405 -25.67 3.61 -8.99
N THR A 406 -26.08 3.63 -7.73
CA THR A 406 -26.89 4.74 -7.16
C THR A 406 -26.03 5.90 -6.65
N SER A 407 -24.72 5.70 -6.50
CA SER A 407 -23.78 6.75 -6.08
C SER A 407 -23.70 7.90 -7.08
N GLU A 408 -23.17 9.04 -6.64
CA GLU A 408 -22.94 10.24 -7.47
C GLU A 408 -22.08 9.98 -8.72
N MET A 409 -21.31 8.89 -8.76
CA MET A 409 -20.51 8.52 -9.94
C MET A 409 -21.37 8.07 -11.12
N CYS A 410 -22.42 7.29 -10.85
CA CYS A 410 -23.27 6.69 -11.88
C CYS A 410 -24.63 7.40 -11.96
N GLY A 411 -25.16 7.84 -10.82
CA GLY A 411 -26.39 8.64 -10.73
C GLY A 411 -27.65 7.92 -11.20
N VAL A 412 -27.66 6.58 -11.20
CA VAL A 412 -28.84 5.82 -11.64
C VAL A 412 -29.92 5.94 -10.58
N ASN A 413 -31.12 6.34 -11.00
CA ASN A 413 -32.26 6.42 -10.08
C ASN A 413 -32.57 5.01 -9.55
N PRO A 414 -32.69 4.83 -8.22
CA PRO A 414 -33.07 3.54 -7.63
C PRO A 414 -34.32 2.89 -8.25
N ALA A 415 -35.26 3.69 -8.76
CA ALA A 415 -36.47 3.20 -9.43
C ALA A 415 -36.20 2.51 -10.78
N ASP A 416 -35.11 2.86 -11.47
CA ASP A 416 -34.74 2.28 -12.77
C ASP A 416 -33.97 0.96 -12.61
N ILE A 417 -33.56 0.64 -11.38
CA ILE A 417 -32.81 -0.58 -11.08
C ILE A 417 -33.80 -1.69 -10.71
N PRO A 418 -33.77 -2.86 -11.38
CA PRO A 418 -34.64 -3.98 -11.04
C PRO A 418 -34.23 -4.57 -9.68
N LEU A 419 -34.84 -4.07 -8.60
CA LEU A 419 -34.55 -4.46 -7.22
C LEU A 419 -34.69 -5.98 -6.99
N SER A 420 -35.64 -6.63 -7.67
CA SER A 420 -35.80 -8.10 -7.59
C SER A 420 -34.52 -8.83 -7.97
N ASN A 421 -33.82 -8.37 -9.00
CA ASN A 421 -32.60 -9.01 -9.49
C ASN A 421 -31.43 -8.78 -8.53
N ILE A 422 -31.35 -7.58 -7.95
CA ILE A 422 -30.36 -7.27 -6.91
C ILE A 422 -30.60 -8.12 -5.66
N ILE A 423 -31.85 -8.27 -5.22
CA ILE A 423 -32.23 -9.12 -4.09
C ILE A 423 -31.85 -10.58 -4.36
N THR A 424 -32.18 -11.12 -5.53
CA THR A 424 -31.80 -12.48 -5.92
C THR A 424 -30.29 -12.64 -5.93
N ALA A 425 -29.55 -11.71 -6.53
CA ALA A 425 -28.09 -11.75 -6.57
C ALA A 425 -27.47 -11.65 -5.16
N ALA A 426 -28.02 -10.81 -4.29
CA ALA A 426 -27.57 -10.67 -2.91
C ALA A 426 -27.76 -11.98 -2.14
N ASN A 427 -28.91 -12.63 -2.27
CA ASN A 427 -29.15 -13.94 -1.65
C ASN A 427 -28.14 -15.00 -2.13
N VAL A 428 -27.88 -15.07 -3.45
CA VAL A 428 -26.90 -16.02 -4.01
C VAL A 428 -25.49 -15.74 -3.51
N CYS A 429 -25.09 -14.47 -3.35
CA CYS A 429 -23.76 -14.13 -2.83
C CYS A 429 -23.59 -14.45 -1.34
N ASP A 430 -24.70 -14.52 -0.58
CA ASP A 430 -24.68 -14.88 0.83
C ASP A 430 -24.75 -16.41 1.06
N GLU A 431 -24.93 -17.22 -0.01
CA GLU A 431 -24.99 -18.67 0.12
C GLU A 431 -23.62 -19.24 0.57
N PRO A 432 -23.59 -20.06 1.64
CA PRO A 432 -22.36 -20.70 2.07
C PRO A 432 -21.93 -21.75 1.05
N ILE A 433 -20.68 -21.65 0.57
CA ILE A 433 -20.09 -22.68 -0.27
C ILE A 433 -19.73 -23.88 0.61
N GLN A 434 -20.44 -24.99 0.47
CA GLN A 434 -20.10 -26.22 1.19
C GLN A 434 -18.70 -26.71 0.79
N GLY A 435 -17.80 -26.82 1.77
CA GLY A 435 -16.45 -27.39 1.61
C GLY A 435 -15.27 -26.42 1.71
N LEU A 436 -15.52 -25.12 1.95
CA LEU A 436 -14.50 -24.13 2.26
C LEU A 436 -14.86 -23.44 3.57
N CYS A 437 -14.70 -24.15 4.69
CA CYS A 437 -14.67 -23.59 6.04
C CYS A 437 -13.50 -24.16 6.83
#